data_AF-E3GYB9-F1
#
_entry.id   AF-E3GYB9-F1
#
_cell.length_a   1.000
_cell.length_b   1.000
_cell.length_c   1.000
_cell.angle_alpha   90.00
_cell.angle_beta   90.00
_cell.angle_gamma   90.00
#
_symmetry.space_group_name_H-M   'P 1'
#
loop_
_entity.id
_entity.type
_entity.pdbx_description
1 polymer ?
#
loop_
_entity_poly.entity_id
_entity_poly.type
_entity_poly.pdbx_seq_one_letter_code
_entity_poly.pdbx_strand_id
1 'polypeptide(L)'
;MGFRKKVLSSLDLDLSEGACGICHEVLKRICENGGFTRSIELPEGCFSEVVDDSGEVIGKGKDITWAPSILKAQIDAELLPSDISHDLSKVLTSKIDLKKVSEMFGYGRVVTPASIVISKIWEKGGYVEIKKEGLGIKSLLYDSNDKLISEAVSSFCPVCAINISAAKNKKIRKEIQEKLKNSVNTGKIKYQRKMVNIIEWKKRRVFTRILEKDKQIGLNWGCCIAYSTVRAEMDAGLGSKKLNRLFQNYCDNCPLKHCWLGKPISAIGNKVLERIKKINVKEIVKYKNYITVDLVEDNKIIGHGVGTLCSLSASANALLRSDAKIILKPSPAKGFPRRE
;
A
#
# COMPACT_ATOMS: atom_id res chain seq x y z
N MET A 1 27.47 -19.20 1.87
CA MET A 1 26.80 -18.17 2.69
C MET A 1 25.31 -18.50 2.73
N GLY A 2 24.67 -18.63 3.90
CA GLY A 2 23.25 -18.99 3.98
C GLY A 2 22.33 -17.90 3.40
N PHE A 3 21.12 -18.29 2.94
CA PHE A 3 20.16 -17.42 2.26
C PHE A 3 19.90 -16.09 3.00
N ARG A 4 19.58 -16.16 4.31
CA ARG A 4 19.36 -14.98 5.17
C ARG A 4 20.54 -14.00 5.13
N LYS A 5 21.76 -14.52 5.24
CA LYS A 5 22.99 -13.71 5.22
C LYS A 5 23.21 -13.05 3.86
N LYS A 6 22.91 -13.75 2.75
CA LYS A 6 22.95 -13.16 1.39
C LYS A 6 21.99 -11.98 1.28
N VAL A 7 20.72 -12.16 1.69
CA VAL A 7 19.71 -11.11 1.68
C VAL A 7 20.16 -9.91 2.52
N LEU A 8 20.47 -10.10 3.80
CA LEU A 8 20.87 -9.04 4.73
C LEU A 8 22.09 -8.24 4.24
N SER A 9 23.12 -8.92 3.71
CA SER A 9 24.35 -8.27 3.24
C SER A 9 24.17 -7.41 1.98
N SER A 10 23.03 -7.53 1.29
CA SER A 10 22.72 -6.83 0.04
C SER A 10 21.64 -5.76 0.19
N LEU A 11 21.10 -5.56 1.40
CA LEU A 11 20.05 -4.59 1.64
C LEU A 11 20.56 -3.16 1.47
N ASP A 12 19.76 -2.35 0.76
CA ASP A 12 19.96 -0.91 0.60
C ASP A 12 18.68 -0.19 1.05
N LEU A 13 18.58 0.04 2.36
CA LEU A 13 17.38 0.53 3.01
C LEU A 13 17.41 2.06 3.14
N ASP A 14 16.44 2.71 2.50
CA ASP A 14 16.13 4.12 2.72
C ASP A 14 14.86 4.22 3.58
N LEU A 15 15.04 4.56 4.86
CA LEU A 15 13.94 4.65 5.83
C LEU A 15 12.87 5.69 5.43
N SER A 16 13.22 6.68 4.61
CA SER A 16 12.25 7.66 4.09
C SER A 16 11.26 7.06 3.09
N GLU A 17 11.55 5.86 2.54
CA GLU A 17 10.62 5.10 1.71
C GLU A 17 9.53 4.37 2.53
N GLY A 18 9.64 4.38 3.87
CA GLY A 18 8.71 3.76 4.80
C GLY A 18 8.67 2.23 4.71
N ALA A 19 7.78 1.61 5.48
CA ALA A 19 7.66 0.14 5.52
C ALA A 19 7.34 -0.46 4.14
N CYS A 20 6.60 0.30 3.31
CA CYS A 20 6.28 -0.11 1.95
C CYS A 20 7.52 -0.20 1.06
N GLY A 21 8.39 0.82 1.07
CA GLY A 21 9.66 0.76 0.33
C GLY A 21 10.58 -0.34 0.83
N ILE A 22 10.73 -0.45 2.15
CA ILE A 22 11.54 -1.49 2.81
C ILE A 22 11.08 -2.89 2.40
N CYS A 23 9.77 -3.18 2.45
CA CYS A 23 9.22 -4.48 2.04
C CYS A 23 9.55 -4.83 0.58
N HIS A 24 9.52 -3.84 -0.32
CA HIS A 24 9.86 -4.07 -1.73
C HIS A 24 11.37 -4.26 -1.94
N GLU A 25 12.23 -3.55 -1.19
CA GLU A 25 13.68 -3.77 -1.25
C GLU A 25 14.02 -5.18 -0.74
N VAL A 26 13.43 -5.62 0.37
CA VAL A 26 13.62 -6.99 0.87
C VAL A 26 13.08 -8.02 -0.13
N LEU A 27 11.90 -7.80 -0.72
CA LEU A 27 11.37 -8.67 -1.79
C LEU A 27 12.32 -8.77 -2.98
N LYS A 28 12.91 -7.64 -3.40
CA LYS A 28 13.93 -7.60 -4.44
C LYS A 28 15.12 -8.48 -4.07
N ARG A 29 15.66 -8.35 -2.85
CA ARG A 29 16.81 -9.16 -2.41
C ARG A 29 16.50 -10.63 -2.22
N ILE A 30 15.29 -10.98 -1.77
CA ILE A 30 14.79 -12.36 -1.74
C ILE A 30 14.88 -12.96 -3.16
N CYS A 31 14.32 -12.27 -4.16
CA CYS A 31 14.28 -12.77 -5.53
C CYS A 31 15.63 -12.78 -6.24
N GLU A 32 16.48 -11.76 -6.01
CA GLU A 32 17.86 -11.74 -6.54
C GLU A 32 18.70 -12.91 -5.99
N ASN A 33 18.33 -13.46 -4.83
CA ASN A 33 18.99 -14.61 -4.23
C ASN A 33 18.25 -15.94 -4.46
N GLY A 34 17.28 -16.00 -5.39
CA GLY A 34 16.60 -17.24 -5.79
C GLY A 34 15.33 -17.60 -5.02
N GLY A 35 14.95 -16.80 -4.02
CA GLY A 35 13.71 -16.99 -3.27
C GLY A 35 12.51 -16.25 -3.88
N PHE A 36 11.35 -16.37 -3.24
CA PHE A 36 10.15 -15.64 -3.62
C PHE A 36 9.18 -15.50 -2.45
N THR A 37 8.05 -14.81 -2.67
CA THR A 37 6.97 -14.76 -1.69
C THR A 37 5.70 -15.34 -2.29
N ARG A 38 4.89 -16.00 -1.48
CA ARG A 38 3.55 -16.43 -1.88
C ARG A 38 2.51 -15.97 -0.88
N SER A 39 1.29 -15.73 -1.35
CA SER A 39 0.21 -15.24 -0.51
C SER A 39 -1.15 -15.81 -0.89
N ILE A 40 -1.94 -16.14 0.12
CA ILE A 40 -3.33 -16.58 0.00
C ILE A 40 -4.26 -15.61 0.74
N GLU A 41 -5.50 -15.54 0.28
CA GLU A 41 -6.55 -14.81 0.97
C GLU A 41 -7.09 -15.63 2.14
N LEU A 42 -7.45 -14.98 3.24
CA LEU A 42 -8.15 -15.58 4.39
C LEU A 42 -9.28 -14.64 4.83
N PRO A 43 -10.32 -15.13 5.54
CA PRO A 43 -11.39 -14.25 6.03
C PRO A 43 -10.88 -12.99 6.75
N GLU A 44 -9.82 -13.13 7.55
CA GLU A 44 -9.22 -12.04 8.33
C GLU A 44 -8.10 -11.26 7.63
N GLY A 45 -7.95 -11.36 6.31
CA GLY A 45 -6.93 -10.63 5.54
C GLY A 45 -6.18 -11.51 4.56
N CYS A 46 -4.86 -11.44 4.57
CA CYS A 46 -3.99 -12.30 3.78
C CYS A 46 -2.99 -13.03 4.68
N PHE A 47 -2.60 -14.22 4.25
CA PHE A 47 -1.47 -14.95 4.79
C PHE A 47 -0.38 -15.04 3.72
N SER A 48 0.86 -14.85 4.14
CA SER A 48 2.02 -14.80 3.26
C SER A 48 3.16 -15.63 3.82
N GLU A 49 3.94 -16.19 2.91
CA GLU A 49 5.12 -16.98 3.20
C GLU A 49 6.30 -16.45 2.38
N VAL A 50 7.48 -16.42 3.00
CA VAL A 50 8.75 -16.25 2.31
C VAL A 50 9.34 -17.64 2.06
N VAL A 51 9.69 -17.90 0.80
CA VAL A 51 10.32 -19.14 0.36
C VAL A 51 11.74 -18.82 -0.08
N ASP A 52 12.72 -19.59 0.41
CA ASP A 52 14.13 -19.40 0.10
C ASP A 52 14.56 -20.06 -1.23
N ASP A 53 15.87 -20.08 -1.51
CA ASP A 53 16.45 -20.68 -2.71
C ASP A 53 16.40 -22.22 -2.76
N SER A 54 16.12 -22.86 -1.62
CA SER A 54 15.93 -24.32 -1.52
C SER A 54 14.47 -24.75 -1.65
N GLY A 55 13.53 -23.79 -1.63
CA GLY A 55 12.10 -24.06 -1.59
C GLY A 55 11.53 -24.19 -0.17
N GLU A 56 12.32 -23.91 0.88
CA GLU A 56 11.89 -23.95 2.26
C GLU A 56 11.11 -22.68 2.65
N VAL A 57 10.04 -22.83 3.43
CA VAL A 57 9.31 -21.70 4.01
C VAL A 57 10.05 -21.21 5.25
N ILE A 58 10.73 -20.07 5.13
CA ILE A 58 11.59 -19.52 6.19
C ILE A 58 10.93 -18.43 7.03
N GLY A 59 9.73 -17.97 6.66
CA GLY A 59 8.94 -17.04 7.47
C GLY A 59 7.50 -16.90 7.01
N LYS A 60 6.62 -16.54 7.95
CA LYS A 60 5.16 -16.53 7.80
C LYS A 60 4.56 -15.26 8.37
N GLY A 61 3.53 -14.72 7.71
CA GLY A 61 2.93 -13.45 8.12
C GLY A 61 1.45 -13.37 7.78
N LYS A 62 0.65 -12.88 8.73
CA LYS A 62 -0.76 -12.56 8.54
C LYS A 62 -1.04 -11.09 8.84
N ASP A 63 -1.67 -10.40 7.91
CA ASP A 63 -2.07 -8.99 8.03
C ASP A 63 -3.27 -8.67 7.10
N ILE A 64 -3.75 -7.43 7.09
CA ILE A 64 -5.03 -7.01 6.47
C ILE A 64 -5.05 -7.12 4.95
N THR A 65 -3.88 -7.18 4.28
CA THR A 65 -3.73 -7.32 2.83
C THR A 65 -2.32 -7.84 2.49
N TRP A 66 -2.04 -8.13 1.22
CA TRP A 66 -0.84 -8.87 0.79
C TRP A 66 0.49 -8.26 1.22
N ALA A 67 0.63 -6.95 1.06
CA ALA A 67 1.92 -6.30 1.24
C ALA A 67 2.37 -6.20 2.73
N PRO A 68 1.51 -5.82 3.70
CA PRO A 68 1.86 -5.94 5.10
C PRO A 68 1.96 -7.38 5.59
N SER A 69 1.22 -8.36 5.02
CA SER A 69 1.41 -9.77 5.38
C SER A 69 2.77 -10.30 4.90
N ILE A 70 3.23 -9.89 3.71
CA ILE A 70 4.58 -10.17 3.23
C ILE A 70 5.64 -9.54 4.14
N LEU A 71 5.49 -8.27 4.53
CA LEU A 71 6.43 -7.63 5.43
C LEU A 71 6.54 -8.36 6.77
N LYS A 72 5.42 -8.81 7.31
CA LYS A 72 5.41 -9.60 8.54
C LYS A 72 6.13 -10.94 8.36
N ALA A 73 5.96 -11.60 7.21
CA ALA A 73 6.69 -12.82 6.87
C ALA A 73 8.20 -12.57 6.69
N GLN A 74 8.60 -11.39 6.19
CA GLN A 74 10.01 -10.99 6.07
C GLN A 74 10.66 -10.73 7.43
N ILE A 75 9.92 -10.12 8.36
CA ILE A 75 10.36 -9.93 9.75
C ILE A 75 10.50 -11.28 10.46
N ASP A 76 9.51 -12.16 10.32
CA ASP A 76 9.52 -13.53 10.87
C ASP A 76 10.67 -14.36 10.30
N ALA A 77 11.03 -14.14 9.02
CA ALA A 77 12.17 -14.78 8.38
C ALA A 77 13.55 -14.21 8.78
N GLU A 78 13.59 -13.18 9.64
CA GLU A 78 14.80 -12.47 10.06
C GLU A 78 15.59 -11.86 8.89
N LEU A 79 14.87 -11.33 7.88
CA LEU A 79 15.46 -10.75 6.66
C LEU A 79 15.68 -9.24 6.75
N LEU A 80 15.66 -8.69 7.97
CA LEU A 80 15.84 -7.27 8.26
C LEU A 80 16.73 -7.10 9.50
N PRO A 81 17.51 -6.00 9.59
CA PRO A 81 18.20 -5.63 10.83
C PRO A 81 17.24 -5.57 12.03
N SER A 82 17.73 -5.89 13.23
CA SER A 82 16.89 -6.08 14.42
C SER A 82 16.21 -4.79 14.88
N ASP A 83 16.92 -3.66 14.82
CA ASP A 83 16.42 -2.31 15.09
C ASP A 83 15.27 -1.93 14.13
N ILE A 84 15.48 -2.15 12.83
CA ILE A 84 14.48 -1.86 11.80
C ILE A 84 13.26 -2.79 11.96
N SER A 85 13.49 -4.08 12.23
CA SER A 85 12.42 -5.06 12.49
C SER A 85 11.57 -4.68 13.69
N HIS A 86 12.19 -4.19 14.76
CA HIS A 86 11.52 -3.70 15.96
C HIS A 86 10.62 -2.50 15.63
N ASP A 87 11.13 -1.52 14.88
CA ASP A 87 10.35 -0.33 14.51
C ASP A 87 9.22 -0.63 13.52
N LEU A 88 9.43 -1.53 12.55
CA LEU A 88 8.40 -1.98 11.64
C LEU A 88 7.28 -2.73 12.37
N SER A 89 7.62 -3.53 13.39
CA SER A 89 6.64 -4.28 14.17
C SER A 89 5.65 -3.39 14.91
N LYS A 90 6.06 -2.17 15.32
CA LYS A 90 5.18 -1.18 15.97
C LYS A 90 4.08 -0.66 15.06
N VAL A 91 4.27 -0.73 13.74
CA VAL A 91 3.30 -0.22 12.75
C VAL A 91 2.51 -1.33 12.05
N LEU A 92 2.79 -2.62 12.33
CA LEU A 92 1.97 -3.73 11.82
C LEU A 92 0.56 -3.73 12.43
N THR A 93 -0.40 -4.36 11.74
CA THR A 93 -1.78 -4.37 12.25
C THR A 93 -1.90 -5.32 13.45
N SER A 94 -2.47 -4.82 14.55
CA SER A 94 -2.75 -5.64 15.74
C SER A 94 -3.77 -6.75 15.45
N LYS A 95 -3.76 -7.84 16.21
CA LYS A 95 -4.76 -8.92 16.09
C LYS A 95 -6.20 -8.40 16.28
N ILE A 96 -6.39 -7.46 17.21
CA ILE A 96 -7.69 -6.84 17.48
C ILE A 96 -8.15 -6.03 16.26
N ASP A 97 -7.27 -5.22 15.69
CA ASP A 97 -7.61 -4.40 14.52
C ASP A 97 -7.84 -5.26 13.28
N LEU A 98 -7.07 -6.35 13.08
CA LEU A 98 -7.31 -7.34 12.03
C LEU A 98 -8.74 -7.89 12.09
N LYS A 99 -9.18 -8.31 13.27
CA LYS A 99 -10.55 -8.80 13.48
C LYS A 99 -11.58 -7.74 13.13
N LYS A 100 -11.44 -6.53 13.67
CA LYS A 100 -12.39 -5.42 13.40
C LYS A 100 -12.46 -5.04 11.92
N VAL A 101 -11.32 -5.04 11.22
CA VAL A 101 -11.27 -4.77 9.78
C VAL A 101 -11.93 -5.90 8.99
N SER A 102 -11.71 -7.15 9.39
CA SER A 102 -12.32 -8.31 8.73
C SER A 102 -13.84 -8.32 8.78
N GLU A 103 -14.42 -7.80 9.87
CA GLU A 103 -15.87 -7.66 10.03
C GLU A 103 -16.51 -6.67 9.03
N MET A 104 -15.72 -5.75 8.45
CA MET A 104 -16.24 -4.81 7.44
C MET A 104 -16.39 -5.44 6.05
N PHE A 105 -15.40 -6.23 5.62
CA PHE A 105 -15.42 -6.84 4.27
C PHE A 105 -14.57 -8.11 4.15
N GLY A 106 -13.46 -8.20 4.92
CA GLY A 106 -12.58 -9.37 4.97
C GLY A 106 -11.76 -9.63 3.70
N TYR A 107 -11.01 -10.74 3.71
CA TYR A 107 -10.31 -11.31 2.54
C TYR A 107 -9.34 -10.37 1.81
N GLY A 108 -8.52 -9.63 2.55
CA GLY A 108 -7.46 -8.81 1.95
C GLY A 108 -7.94 -7.55 1.22
N ARG A 109 -9.26 -7.30 1.16
CA ARG A 109 -9.87 -6.26 0.32
C ARG A 109 -10.07 -4.96 1.08
N VAL A 110 -9.09 -4.10 0.96
CA VAL A 110 -9.05 -2.81 1.67
C VAL A 110 -9.50 -1.62 0.80
N VAL A 111 -9.38 -1.69 -0.53
CA VAL A 111 -9.68 -0.54 -1.41
C VAL A 111 -11.18 -0.20 -1.42
N THR A 112 -12.05 -1.19 -1.62
CA THR A 112 -13.50 -1.00 -1.64
C THR A 112 -14.07 -0.43 -0.32
N PRO A 113 -13.75 -0.99 0.86
CA PRO A 113 -14.24 -0.38 2.10
C PRO A 113 -13.64 1.01 2.35
N ALA A 114 -12.36 1.25 2.04
CA ALA A 114 -11.77 2.59 2.20
C ALA A 114 -12.43 3.63 1.30
N SER A 115 -12.75 3.30 0.04
CA SER A 115 -13.40 4.26 -0.86
C SER A 115 -14.78 4.66 -0.33
N ILE A 116 -15.53 3.72 0.23
CA ILE A 116 -16.82 4.01 0.88
C ILE A 116 -16.61 4.90 2.11
N VAL A 117 -15.59 4.63 2.94
CA VAL A 117 -15.27 5.47 4.10
C VAL A 117 -14.96 6.90 3.67
N ILE A 118 -14.06 7.07 2.69
CA ILE A 118 -13.65 8.39 2.18
C ILE A 118 -14.85 9.17 1.64
N SER A 119 -15.62 8.58 0.72
CA SER A 119 -16.79 9.25 0.13
C SER A 119 -17.81 9.64 1.19
N LYS A 120 -18.05 8.78 2.18
CA LYS A 120 -19.00 9.06 3.25
C LYS A 120 -18.58 10.22 4.14
N ILE A 121 -17.31 10.25 4.56
CA ILE A 121 -16.78 11.34 5.36
C ILE A 121 -16.93 12.66 4.58
N TRP A 122 -16.59 12.64 3.30
CA TRP A 122 -16.73 13.78 2.40
C TRP A 122 -18.19 14.23 2.19
N GLU A 123 -19.13 13.31 1.95
CA GLU A 123 -20.57 13.58 1.80
C GLU A 123 -21.17 14.25 3.05
N LYS A 124 -20.57 14.03 4.22
CA LYS A 124 -20.97 14.66 5.49
C LYS A 124 -20.25 15.98 5.76
N GLY A 125 -19.52 16.52 4.78
CA GLY A 125 -18.73 17.75 4.91
C GLY A 125 -17.40 17.60 5.67
N GLY A 126 -17.02 16.37 6.05
CA GLY A 126 -15.73 16.09 6.68
C GLY A 126 -14.63 15.76 5.67
N TYR A 127 -13.46 15.39 6.16
CA TYR A 127 -12.32 15.00 5.32
C TYR A 127 -11.43 13.92 5.94
N VAL A 128 -10.59 13.33 5.10
CA VAL A 128 -9.59 12.34 5.49
C VAL A 128 -8.20 12.93 5.27
N GLU A 129 -7.42 13.06 6.34
CA GLU A 129 -6.03 13.52 6.28
C GLU A 129 -5.07 12.34 6.42
N ILE A 130 -4.01 12.32 5.61
CA ILE A 130 -2.96 11.30 5.64
C ILE A 130 -1.63 11.94 6.03
N LYS A 131 -0.91 11.29 6.96
CA LYS A 131 0.40 11.74 7.44
C LYS A 131 1.40 10.59 7.47
N LYS A 132 2.69 10.92 7.37
CA LYS A 132 3.78 10.01 7.71
C LYS A 132 3.92 9.91 9.23
N GLU A 133 3.99 8.69 9.76
CA GLU A 133 4.19 8.43 11.19
C GLU A 133 5.23 7.31 11.38
N GLY A 134 6.44 7.68 11.86
CA GLY A 134 7.58 6.76 11.90
C GLY A 134 7.82 6.10 10.53
N LEU A 135 7.93 4.77 10.50
CA LEU A 135 8.01 3.98 9.27
C LEU A 135 6.65 3.72 8.60
N GLY A 136 5.54 4.00 9.29
CA GLY A 136 4.18 3.81 8.81
C GLY A 136 3.49 5.07 8.27
N ILE A 137 2.17 4.96 8.15
CA ILE A 137 1.23 5.97 7.67
C ILE A 137 0.10 6.12 8.68
N LYS A 138 -0.21 7.36 9.06
CA LYS A 138 -1.34 7.70 9.91
C LYS A 138 -2.50 8.24 9.07
N SER A 139 -3.71 7.73 9.33
CA SER A 139 -4.95 8.30 8.80
C SER A 139 -5.74 8.97 9.92
N LEU A 140 -6.30 10.14 9.61
CA LEU A 140 -7.15 10.92 10.51
C LEU A 140 -8.48 11.17 9.79
N LEU A 141 -9.60 10.85 10.42
CA LEU A 141 -10.94 11.10 9.90
C LEU A 141 -11.56 12.27 10.65
N TYR A 142 -11.92 13.34 9.96
CA TYR A 142 -12.53 14.54 10.54
C TYR A 142 -13.99 14.69 10.12
N ASP A 143 -14.82 15.27 10.99
CA ASP A 143 -16.19 15.68 10.64
C ASP A 143 -16.23 17.09 10.04
N SER A 144 -17.44 17.61 9.78
CA SER A 144 -17.66 18.94 9.19
C SER A 144 -17.27 20.11 10.09
N ASN A 145 -17.00 19.86 11.37
CA ASN A 145 -16.61 20.87 12.36
C ASN A 145 -15.13 20.73 12.75
N ASP A 146 -14.31 20.12 11.89
CA ASP A 146 -12.90 19.83 12.14
C ASP A 146 -12.62 18.95 13.38
N LYS A 147 -13.63 18.24 13.88
CA LYS A 147 -13.45 17.34 15.03
C LYS A 147 -12.96 15.98 14.57
N LEU A 148 -11.90 15.48 15.22
CA LEU A 148 -11.36 14.15 14.95
C LEU A 148 -12.37 13.06 15.37
N ILE A 149 -12.79 12.24 14.41
CA ILE A 149 -13.71 11.11 14.59
C ILE A 149 -12.95 9.85 15.00
N SER A 150 -11.82 9.57 14.32
CA SER A 150 -11.00 8.38 14.53
C SER A 150 -9.65 8.54 13.88
N GLU A 151 -8.67 7.79 14.38
CA GLU A 151 -7.32 7.72 13.79
C GLU A 151 -6.73 6.31 13.89
N ALA A 152 -5.77 6.03 13.02
CA ALA A 152 -5.00 4.81 13.07
C ALA A 152 -3.67 4.97 12.35
N VAL A 153 -2.68 4.18 12.77
CA VAL A 153 -1.40 4.00 12.06
C VAL A 153 -1.41 2.62 11.41
N SER A 154 -0.84 2.52 10.22
CA SER A 154 -0.57 1.26 9.53
C SER A 154 0.82 1.29 8.92
N SER A 155 1.47 0.14 8.83
CA SER A 155 2.79 -0.02 8.23
C SER A 155 2.80 0.42 6.77
N PHE A 156 1.73 0.13 6.03
CA PHE A 156 1.84 0.03 4.58
C PHE A 156 1.27 1.20 3.79
N CYS A 157 -0.04 1.22 3.54
CA CYS A 157 -0.65 2.20 2.65
C CYS A 157 -1.76 2.98 3.36
N PRO A 158 -2.02 4.22 2.93
CA PRO A 158 -3.10 5.08 3.43
C PRO A 158 -4.45 4.37 3.50
N VAL A 159 -4.77 3.54 2.50
CA VAL A 159 -6.00 2.73 2.46
C VAL A 159 -6.06 1.71 3.61
N CYS A 160 -4.93 1.13 4.01
CA CYS A 160 -4.86 0.23 5.18
C CYS A 160 -5.17 0.99 6.47
N ALA A 161 -4.53 2.14 6.68
CA ALA A 161 -4.76 3.00 7.84
C ALA A 161 -6.23 3.47 7.94
N ILE A 162 -6.82 3.91 6.81
CA ILE A 162 -8.23 4.32 6.73
C ILE A 162 -9.16 3.19 7.18
N ASN A 163 -8.92 1.96 6.73
CA ASN A 163 -9.73 0.82 7.16
C ASN A 163 -9.61 0.55 8.66
N ILE A 164 -8.40 0.59 9.21
CA ILE A 164 -8.20 0.39 10.65
C ILE A 164 -8.90 1.50 11.45
N SER A 165 -8.75 2.75 11.02
CA SER A 165 -9.41 3.90 11.65
C SER A 165 -10.95 3.77 11.60
N ALA A 166 -11.51 3.40 10.45
CA ALA A 166 -12.94 3.17 10.29
C ALA A 166 -13.44 2.00 11.15
N ALA A 167 -12.68 0.90 11.20
CA ALA A 167 -13.02 -0.29 11.98
C ALA A 167 -13.02 -0.04 13.50
N LYS A 168 -12.17 0.89 13.99
CA LYS A 168 -12.16 1.32 15.40
C LYS A 168 -13.43 2.07 15.79
N ASN A 169 -14.06 2.78 14.85
CA ASN A 169 -15.32 3.46 15.09
C ASN A 169 -16.52 2.52 14.84
N LYS A 170 -17.21 2.11 15.91
CA LYS A 170 -18.32 1.14 15.83
C LYS A 170 -19.44 1.55 14.86
N LYS A 171 -19.77 2.85 14.79
CA LYS A 171 -20.82 3.37 13.91
C LYS A 171 -20.42 3.26 12.45
N ILE A 172 -19.23 3.76 12.11
CA ILE A 172 -18.68 3.65 10.73
C ILE A 172 -18.57 2.17 10.33
N ARG A 173 -17.95 1.33 11.17
CA ARG A 173 -17.79 -0.11 10.90
C ARG A 173 -19.10 -0.81 10.54
N LYS A 174 -20.16 -0.62 11.32
CA LYS A 174 -21.48 -1.22 11.06
C LYS A 174 -22.10 -0.74 9.75
N GLU A 175 -21.97 0.55 9.47
CA GLU A 175 -22.53 1.13 8.23
C GLU A 175 -21.78 0.63 6.99
N ILE A 176 -20.46 0.46 7.06
CA ILE A 176 -19.66 -0.16 5.97
C ILE A 176 -20.04 -1.62 5.77
N GLN A 177 -20.15 -2.38 6.87
CA GLN A 177 -20.56 -3.79 6.84
C GLN A 177 -21.91 -3.97 6.14
N GLU A 178 -22.91 -3.14 6.47
CA GLU A 178 -24.23 -3.22 5.86
C GLU A 178 -24.17 -2.89 4.35
N LYS A 179 -23.45 -1.83 3.97
CA LYS A 179 -23.30 -1.43 2.56
C LYS A 179 -22.57 -2.48 1.70
N LEU A 180 -21.70 -3.28 2.32
CA LEU A 180 -20.90 -4.31 1.63
C LEU A 180 -21.45 -5.73 1.73
N LYS A 181 -22.52 -5.96 2.50
CA LYS A 181 -23.06 -7.29 2.82
C LYS A 181 -23.29 -8.20 1.59
N ASN A 182 -23.76 -7.62 0.48
CA ASN A 182 -24.06 -8.34 -0.76
C ASN A 182 -23.06 -8.02 -1.89
N SER A 183 -21.96 -7.34 -1.58
CA SER A 183 -20.95 -6.99 -2.58
C SER A 183 -20.07 -8.19 -2.92
N VAL A 184 -19.70 -8.29 -4.20
CA VAL A 184 -18.72 -9.30 -4.65
C VAL A 184 -17.36 -9.00 -4.03
N ASN A 185 -16.79 -9.99 -3.35
CA ASN A 185 -15.45 -9.92 -2.77
C ASN A 185 -14.50 -10.87 -3.52
N THR A 186 -13.62 -10.33 -4.36
CA THR A 186 -12.61 -11.11 -5.11
C THR A 186 -11.69 -11.91 -4.20
N GLY A 187 -11.42 -11.42 -2.98
CA GLY A 187 -10.64 -12.15 -1.99
C GLY A 187 -11.36 -13.40 -1.50
N LYS A 188 -12.68 -13.31 -1.26
CA LYS A 188 -13.51 -14.47 -0.93
C LYS A 188 -13.52 -15.51 -2.05
N ILE A 189 -13.63 -15.05 -3.30
CA ILE A 189 -13.57 -15.94 -4.49
C ILE A 189 -12.23 -16.69 -4.52
N LYS A 190 -11.11 -15.98 -4.36
CA LYS A 190 -9.76 -16.58 -4.34
C LYS A 190 -9.60 -17.56 -3.18
N TYR A 191 -10.10 -17.25 -1.99
CA TYR A 191 -10.08 -18.15 -0.84
C TYR A 191 -10.85 -19.44 -1.12
N GLN A 192 -12.10 -19.33 -1.60
CA GLN A 192 -12.96 -20.48 -1.91
C GLN A 192 -12.37 -21.36 -3.02
N ARG A 193 -11.69 -20.75 -3.99
CA ARG A 193 -11.02 -21.43 -5.11
C ARG A 193 -9.58 -21.87 -4.78
N LYS A 194 -9.11 -21.66 -3.55
CA LYS A 194 -7.76 -22.00 -3.07
C LYS A 194 -6.65 -21.44 -3.98
N MET A 195 -6.83 -20.19 -4.43
CA MET A 195 -5.86 -19.53 -5.30
C MET A 195 -4.65 -19.02 -4.50
N VAL A 196 -3.47 -19.14 -5.12
CA VAL A 196 -2.20 -18.69 -4.54
C VAL A 196 -1.60 -17.60 -5.42
N ASN A 197 -1.23 -16.47 -4.83
CA ASN A 197 -0.47 -15.43 -5.52
C ASN A 197 1.02 -15.70 -5.28
N ILE A 198 1.79 -15.98 -6.32
CA ILE A 198 3.26 -15.99 -6.27
C ILE A 198 3.74 -14.60 -6.67
N ILE A 199 4.50 -13.95 -5.80
CA ILE A 199 4.91 -12.55 -5.91
C ILE A 199 6.43 -12.50 -5.94
N GLU A 200 6.96 -11.96 -7.03
CA GLU A 200 8.37 -11.99 -7.38
C GLU A 200 8.84 -10.61 -7.83
N TRP A 201 10.08 -10.26 -7.54
CA TRP A 201 10.76 -9.13 -8.17
C TRP A 201 11.62 -9.64 -9.33
N LYS A 202 11.40 -9.11 -10.54
CA LYS A 202 12.24 -9.39 -11.71
C LYS A 202 12.18 -8.23 -12.69
N LYS A 203 13.24 -8.03 -13.49
CA LYS A 203 13.31 -6.98 -14.51
C LYS A 203 12.93 -5.59 -13.96
N ARG A 204 13.39 -5.26 -12.73
CA ARG A 204 13.12 -4.00 -12.01
C ARG A 204 11.64 -3.72 -11.71
N ARG A 205 10.81 -4.77 -11.60
CA ARG A 205 9.36 -4.68 -11.37
C ARG A 205 8.88 -5.81 -10.47
N VAL A 206 7.72 -5.61 -9.85
CA VAL A 206 7.00 -6.68 -9.15
C VAL A 206 6.12 -7.42 -10.15
N PHE A 207 6.18 -8.74 -10.12
CA PHE A 207 5.32 -9.64 -10.87
C PHE A 207 4.48 -10.46 -9.90
N THR A 208 3.22 -10.68 -10.27
CA THR A 208 2.34 -11.60 -9.56
C THR A 208 1.83 -12.65 -10.54
N ARG A 209 1.98 -13.92 -10.18
CA ARG A 209 1.31 -15.07 -10.81
C ARG A 209 0.19 -15.55 -9.91
N ILE A 210 -0.96 -15.90 -10.47
CA ILE A 210 -2.06 -16.52 -9.73
C ILE A 210 -2.15 -17.98 -10.16
N LEU A 211 -2.01 -18.88 -9.19
CA LEU A 211 -2.12 -20.32 -9.36
C LEU A 211 -3.47 -20.81 -8.82
N GLU A 212 -4.12 -21.70 -9.56
CA GLU A 212 -5.28 -22.47 -9.12
C GLU A 212 -5.07 -23.93 -9.54
N LYS A 213 -5.07 -24.86 -8.58
CA LYS A 213 -4.75 -26.29 -8.82
C LYS A 213 -3.44 -26.45 -9.61
N ASP A 214 -2.40 -25.74 -9.17
CA ASP A 214 -1.07 -25.69 -9.78
C ASP A 214 -0.99 -25.16 -11.23
N LYS A 215 -2.11 -24.71 -11.80
CA LYS A 215 -2.15 -24.06 -13.11
C LYS A 215 -2.10 -22.56 -12.95
N GLN A 216 -1.25 -21.90 -13.73
CA GLN A 216 -1.24 -20.45 -13.82
C GLN A 216 -2.48 -19.97 -14.57
N ILE A 217 -3.34 -19.21 -13.88
CA ILE A 217 -4.56 -18.63 -14.47
C ILE A 217 -4.43 -17.13 -14.74
N GLY A 218 -3.42 -16.47 -14.18
CA GLY A 218 -3.13 -15.06 -14.49
C GLY A 218 -1.69 -14.69 -14.14
N LEU A 219 -1.13 -13.74 -14.88
CA LEU A 219 0.22 -13.23 -14.70
C LEU A 219 0.30 -11.77 -15.14
N ASN A 220 0.77 -10.91 -14.25
CA ASN A 220 1.08 -9.53 -14.65
C ASN A 220 2.17 -8.90 -13.79
N TRP A 221 2.66 -7.74 -14.23
CA TRP A 221 3.58 -6.90 -13.47
C TRP A 221 2.91 -5.62 -13.00
N GLY A 222 3.49 -4.97 -12.01
CA GLY A 222 3.00 -3.69 -11.50
C GLY A 222 4.10 -2.84 -10.89
N CYS A 223 3.73 -1.59 -10.60
CA CYS A 223 4.59 -0.63 -9.91
C CYS A 223 4.76 -0.92 -8.40
N CYS A 224 3.92 -1.78 -7.83
CA CYS A 224 4.09 -2.30 -6.48
C CYS A 224 3.31 -3.62 -6.37
N ILE A 225 3.45 -4.31 -5.23
CA ILE A 225 2.76 -5.58 -4.93
C ILE A 225 1.24 -5.50 -5.15
N ALA A 226 0.59 -4.42 -4.73
CA ALA A 226 -0.85 -4.26 -4.91
C ALA A 226 -1.24 -4.12 -6.40
N TYR A 227 -0.51 -3.31 -7.16
CA TYR A 227 -0.78 -3.12 -8.59
C TYR A 227 -0.47 -4.39 -9.40
N SER A 228 0.61 -5.11 -9.10
CA SER A 228 0.91 -6.36 -9.81
C SER A 228 -0.15 -7.42 -9.53
N THR A 229 -0.62 -7.50 -8.28
CA THR A 229 -1.63 -8.48 -7.85
C THR A 229 -2.99 -8.18 -8.49
N VAL A 230 -3.47 -6.93 -8.45
CA VAL A 230 -4.74 -6.55 -9.09
C VAL A 230 -4.68 -6.76 -10.61
N ARG A 231 -3.54 -6.47 -11.27
CA ARG A 231 -3.39 -6.73 -12.71
C ARG A 231 -3.38 -8.21 -13.05
N ALA A 232 -2.77 -9.05 -12.21
CA ALA A 232 -2.82 -10.49 -12.38
C ALA A 232 -4.25 -11.04 -12.13
N GLU A 233 -5.01 -10.43 -11.21
CA GLU A 233 -6.43 -10.75 -11.01
C GLU A 233 -7.26 -10.40 -12.25
N MET A 234 -7.02 -9.23 -12.86
CA MET A 234 -7.68 -8.84 -14.10
C MET A 234 -7.37 -9.82 -15.25
N ASP A 235 -6.10 -10.23 -15.37
CA ASP A 235 -5.64 -11.21 -16.36
C ASP A 235 -6.29 -12.58 -16.13
N ALA A 236 -6.49 -12.98 -14.87
CA ALA A 236 -7.22 -14.18 -14.48
C ALA A 236 -8.76 -14.08 -14.63
N GLY A 237 -9.28 -13.01 -15.23
CA GLY A 237 -10.71 -12.78 -15.41
C GLY A 237 -11.47 -12.46 -14.11
N LEU A 238 -10.76 -12.03 -13.06
CA LEU A 238 -11.35 -11.64 -11.78
C LEU A 238 -11.61 -10.12 -11.72
N GLY A 239 -12.47 -9.73 -10.78
CA GLY A 239 -12.86 -8.33 -10.56
C GLY A 239 -14.01 -7.89 -11.47
N SER A 240 -14.41 -6.61 -11.33
CA SER A 240 -15.53 -6.06 -12.09
C SER A 240 -15.03 -5.45 -13.40
N LYS A 241 -15.71 -5.72 -14.53
CA LYS A 241 -15.34 -5.15 -15.84
C LYS A 241 -15.21 -3.62 -15.80
N LYS A 242 -16.10 -2.95 -15.06
CA LYS A 242 -16.08 -1.48 -14.87
C LYS A 242 -14.83 -1.01 -14.13
N LEU A 243 -14.51 -1.64 -12.99
CA LEU A 243 -13.33 -1.28 -12.19
C LEU A 243 -12.03 -1.62 -12.93
N ASN A 244 -12.00 -2.75 -13.61
CA ASN A 244 -10.90 -3.20 -14.45
C ASN A 244 -10.61 -2.17 -15.57
N ARG A 245 -11.65 -1.65 -16.24
CA ARG A 245 -11.50 -0.59 -17.25
C ARG A 245 -10.98 0.72 -16.66
N LEU A 246 -11.50 1.16 -15.51
CA LEU A 246 -10.99 2.37 -14.82
C LEU A 246 -9.52 2.20 -14.42
N PHE A 247 -9.17 1.03 -13.90
CA PHE A 247 -7.80 0.71 -13.51
C PHE A 247 -6.84 0.71 -14.71
N GLN A 248 -7.26 0.10 -15.83
CA GLN A 248 -6.50 0.11 -17.07
C GLN A 248 -6.30 1.54 -17.59
N ASN A 249 -7.37 2.32 -17.71
CA ASN A 249 -7.30 3.71 -18.15
C ASN A 249 -6.34 4.55 -17.31
N TYR A 250 -6.36 4.39 -15.98
CA TYR A 250 -5.39 5.06 -15.11
C TYR A 250 -3.96 4.63 -15.41
N CYS A 251 -3.71 3.32 -15.50
CA CYS A 251 -2.36 2.81 -15.74
C CYS A 251 -1.82 3.26 -17.11
N ASP A 252 -2.68 3.35 -18.13
CA ASP A 252 -2.28 3.77 -19.47
C ASP A 252 -1.94 5.25 -19.58
N ASN A 253 -2.55 6.09 -18.74
CA ASN A 253 -2.29 7.53 -18.70
C ASN A 253 -1.36 7.95 -17.54
N CYS A 254 -0.83 7.00 -16.78
CA CYS A 254 -0.02 7.31 -15.61
C CYS A 254 1.40 7.74 -16.03
N PRO A 255 1.83 8.99 -15.75
CA PRO A 255 3.17 9.44 -16.13
C PRO A 255 4.28 8.61 -15.47
N LEU A 256 4.01 8.02 -14.30
CA LEU A 256 4.94 7.16 -13.58
C LEU A 256 5.22 5.83 -14.30
N LYS A 257 4.36 5.41 -15.25
CA LYS A 257 4.62 4.25 -16.12
C LYS A 257 5.79 4.50 -17.06
N HIS A 258 5.96 5.74 -17.52
CA HIS A 258 6.95 6.14 -18.52
C HIS A 258 8.30 6.54 -17.91
N CYS A 259 8.28 7.03 -16.67
CA CYS A 259 9.49 7.47 -15.96
C CYS A 259 9.92 6.49 -14.85
N TRP A 260 9.73 5.18 -15.02
CA TRP A 260 9.93 4.19 -13.96
C TRP A 260 11.39 4.10 -13.48
N LEU A 261 11.66 4.49 -12.24
CA LEU A 261 13.02 4.62 -11.66
C LEU A 261 13.53 3.36 -10.93
N GLY A 262 12.93 2.19 -11.13
CA GLY A 262 13.37 0.95 -10.46
C GLY A 262 13.07 0.89 -8.95
N LYS A 263 12.34 1.88 -8.41
CA LYS A 263 11.77 1.90 -7.05
C LYS A 263 10.24 1.81 -7.14
N PRO A 264 9.56 1.19 -6.15
CA PRO A 264 8.10 1.12 -6.17
C PRO A 264 7.47 2.52 -6.04
N ILE A 265 6.32 2.73 -6.69
CA ILE A 265 5.63 4.03 -6.68
C ILE A 265 5.30 4.52 -5.27
N SER A 266 5.04 3.58 -4.37
CA SER A 266 4.75 3.82 -2.97
C SER A 266 5.95 4.31 -2.17
N ALA A 267 7.19 3.97 -2.57
CA ALA A 267 8.39 4.54 -1.96
C ALA A 267 8.49 6.04 -2.28
N ILE A 268 8.24 6.42 -3.54
CA ILE A 268 8.21 7.82 -3.97
C ILE A 268 7.11 8.58 -3.21
N GLY A 269 5.90 8.02 -3.13
CA GLY A 269 4.81 8.62 -2.36
C GLY A 269 5.15 8.81 -0.88
N ASN A 270 5.89 7.87 -0.25
CA ASN A 270 6.34 8.03 1.13
C ASN A 270 7.34 9.18 1.28
N LYS A 271 8.27 9.35 0.34
CA LYS A 271 9.20 10.50 0.33
C LYS A 271 8.46 11.83 0.19
N VAL A 272 7.41 11.88 -0.63
CA VAL A 272 6.53 13.05 -0.73
C VAL A 272 5.88 13.33 0.63
N LEU A 273 5.26 12.32 1.25
CA LEU A 273 4.63 12.45 2.58
C LEU A 273 5.61 12.91 3.68
N GLU A 274 6.80 12.33 3.71
CA GLU A 274 7.88 12.71 4.63
C GLU A 274 8.30 14.17 4.42
N ARG A 275 8.35 14.63 3.17
CA ARG A 275 8.72 16.01 2.86
C ARG A 275 7.61 16.99 3.25
N ILE A 276 6.36 16.74 2.85
CA ILE A 276 5.25 17.66 3.14
C ILE A 276 4.99 17.78 4.64
N LYS A 277 5.24 16.71 5.42
CA LYS A 277 5.19 16.74 6.89
C LYS A 277 6.13 17.80 7.48
N LYS A 278 7.31 18.02 6.87
CA LYS A 278 8.32 18.97 7.37
C LYS A 278 8.01 20.43 7.05
N ILE A 279 7.04 20.69 6.18
CA ILE A 279 6.73 22.03 5.66
C ILE A 279 5.25 22.41 5.84
N ASN A 280 4.59 21.80 6.82
CA ASN A 280 3.19 22.08 7.21
C ASN A 280 2.15 21.99 6.08
N VAL A 281 2.40 21.13 5.09
CA VAL A 281 1.45 20.84 4.01
C VAL A 281 0.64 19.59 4.38
N LYS A 282 -0.69 19.67 4.27
CA LYS A 282 -1.62 18.56 4.55
C LYS A 282 -1.91 17.77 3.28
N GLU A 283 -1.98 16.44 3.37
CA GLU A 283 -2.55 15.59 2.31
C GLU A 283 -4.00 15.25 2.65
N ILE A 284 -4.94 15.74 1.83
CA ILE A 284 -6.36 15.44 1.94
C ILE A 284 -6.77 14.45 0.87
N VAL A 285 -7.34 13.32 1.29
CA VAL A 285 -7.77 12.23 0.40
C VAL A 285 -9.25 12.31 0.10
N LYS A 286 -9.60 12.17 -1.18
CA LYS A 286 -10.99 12.10 -1.66
C LYS A 286 -11.19 10.88 -2.56
N TYR A 287 -12.44 10.49 -2.74
CA TYR A 287 -12.81 9.42 -3.66
C TYR A 287 -14.08 9.77 -4.43
N LYS A 288 -13.99 9.71 -5.76
CA LYS A 288 -15.13 9.78 -6.68
C LYS A 288 -15.13 8.58 -7.61
N ASN A 289 -14.31 8.63 -8.66
CA ASN A 289 -14.03 7.50 -9.55
C ASN A 289 -12.64 6.89 -9.31
N TYR A 290 -11.75 7.69 -8.71
CA TYR A 290 -10.37 7.39 -8.36
C TYR A 290 -10.12 7.88 -6.94
N ILE A 291 -9.05 7.39 -6.32
CA ILE A 291 -8.48 8.04 -5.14
C ILE A 291 -7.79 9.30 -5.64
N THR A 292 -8.12 10.45 -5.07
CA THR A 292 -7.45 11.71 -5.37
C THR A 292 -6.84 12.30 -4.11
N VAL A 293 -5.75 13.02 -4.27
CA VAL A 293 -5.11 13.78 -3.20
C VAL A 293 -5.08 15.25 -3.56
N ASP A 294 -5.41 16.08 -2.58
CA ASP A 294 -5.13 17.50 -2.60
C ASP A 294 -4.05 17.78 -1.55
N LEU A 295 -2.96 18.42 -1.97
CA LEU A 295 -1.95 18.94 -1.07
C LEU A 295 -2.33 20.37 -0.71
N VAL A 296 -2.53 20.63 0.58
CA VAL A 296 -3.14 21.87 1.08
C VAL A 296 -2.17 22.61 2.00
N GLU A 297 -1.95 23.88 1.70
CA GLU A 297 -1.21 24.85 2.52
C GLU A 297 -2.09 26.08 2.73
N ASP A 298 -2.27 26.53 3.97
CA ASP A 298 -3.06 27.72 4.32
C ASP A 298 -4.45 27.74 3.63
N ASN A 299 -5.13 26.59 3.65
CA ASN A 299 -6.43 26.35 3.01
C ASN A 299 -6.45 26.49 1.47
N LYS A 300 -5.29 26.54 0.81
CA LYS A 300 -5.15 26.56 -0.65
C LYS A 300 -4.61 25.24 -1.16
N ILE A 301 -5.19 24.74 -2.25
CA ILE A 301 -4.69 23.54 -2.94
C ILE A 301 -3.45 23.95 -3.74
N ILE A 302 -2.30 23.42 -3.35
CA ILE A 302 -1.00 23.65 -4.01
C ILE A 302 -0.57 22.49 -4.92
N GLY A 303 -1.25 21.35 -4.83
CA GLY A 303 -0.99 20.19 -5.68
C GLY A 303 -2.18 19.25 -5.72
N HIS A 304 -2.37 18.58 -6.85
CA HIS A 304 -3.46 17.63 -7.06
C HIS A 304 -2.97 16.38 -7.79
N GLY A 305 -3.34 15.20 -7.29
CA GLY A 305 -2.93 13.92 -7.86
C GLY A 305 -4.02 12.86 -7.86
N VAL A 306 -3.86 11.88 -8.75
CA VAL A 306 -4.82 10.79 -8.96
C VAL A 306 -4.13 9.43 -8.81
N GLY A 307 -4.83 8.49 -8.17
CA GLY A 307 -4.43 7.10 -7.94
C GLY A 307 -5.61 6.13 -7.98
N THR A 308 -5.33 4.83 -8.15
CA THR A 308 -6.39 3.79 -8.22
C THR A 308 -6.43 2.87 -7.00
N LEU A 309 -5.29 2.53 -6.38
CA LEU A 309 -5.26 1.59 -5.25
C LEU A 309 -4.84 2.20 -3.92
N CYS A 310 -4.10 3.32 -3.90
CA CYS A 310 -3.71 3.99 -2.67
C CYS A 310 -3.42 5.48 -2.92
N SER A 311 -3.43 6.29 -1.85
CA SER A 311 -3.10 7.72 -2.00
C SER A 311 -1.61 7.96 -2.25
N LEU A 312 -0.68 7.06 -1.88
CA LEU A 312 0.75 7.23 -2.19
C LEU A 312 1.04 7.35 -3.70
N SER A 313 0.32 6.60 -4.55
CA SER A 313 0.46 6.76 -6.00
C SER A 313 -0.15 8.08 -6.48
N ALA A 314 -1.20 8.56 -5.80
CA ALA A 314 -1.76 9.88 -6.05
C ALA A 314 -0.80 11.00 -5.58
N SER A 315 -0.10 10.88 -4.45
CA SER A 315 0.89 11.87 -3.97
C SER A 315 2.10 11.94 -4.91
N ALA A 316 2.60 10.79 -5.37
CA ALA A 316 3.62 10.74 -6.40
C ALA A 316 3.14 11.37 -7.72
N ASN A 317 1.87 11.14 -8.09
CA ASN A 317 1.27 11.76 -9.27
C ASN A 317 1.11 13.29 -9.11
N ALA A 318 0.72 13.78 -7.93
CA ALA A 318 0.61 15.20 -7.62
C ALA A 318 1.94 15.90 -7.81
N LEU A 319 3.02 15.32 -7.26
CA LEU A 319 4.37 15.85 -7.42
C LEU A 319 4.76 16.03 -8.90
N LEU A 320 4.42 15.08 -9.77
CA LEU A 320 4.78 15.13 -11.18
C LEU A 320 3.90 16.05 -12.02
N ARG A 321 2.70 16.38 -11.54
CA ARG A 321 1.72 17.19 -12.29
C ARG A 321 1.68 18.65 -11.84
N SER A 322 2.30 18.96 -10.72
CA SER A 322 2.29 20.28 -10.10
C SER A 322 3.71 20.84 -10.02
N ASP A 323 3.85 22.11 -9.68
CA ASP A 323 5.17 22.70 -9.47
C ASP A 323 5.82 22.08 -8.22
N ALA A 324 6.78 21.17 -8.46
CA ALA A 324 7.52 20.48 -7.43
C ALA A 324 8.26 21.44 -6.49
N LYS A 325 8.60 22.67 -6.94
CA LYS A 325 9.23 23.69 -6.07
C LYS A 325 8.24 24.20 -5.02
N ILE A 326 6.98 24.37 -5.39
CA ILE A 326 5.92 24.80 -4.47
C ILE A 326 5.60 23.69 -3.47
N ILE A 327 5.51 22.44 -3.95
CA ILE A 327 5.16 21.29 -3.10
C ILE A 327 6.31 20.88 -2.19
N LEU A 328 7.52 20.71 -2.71
CA LEU A 328 8.64 20.15 -1.95
C LEU A 328 9.51 21.20 -1.29
N LYS A 329 9.43 22.47 -1.73
CA LYS A 329 10.25 23.60 -1.24
C LYS A 329 11.73 23.18 -1.10
N PRO A 330 12.37 22.70 -2.19
CA PRO A 330 13.69 22.10 -2.12
C PRO A 330 14.73 23.12 -1.62
N SER A 331 15.60 22.69 -0.71
CA SER A 331 16.73 23.50 -0.27
C SER A 331 17.88 23.41 -1.29
N PRO A 332 18.79 24.38 -1.30
CA PRO A 332 20.07 24.27 -1.97
C PRO A 332 20.78 22.93 -1.76
N ALA A 333 21.41 22.40 -2.80
CA ALA A 333 22.26 21.23 -2.68
C ALA A 333 23.53 21.57 -1.88
N LYS A 334 23.81 20.78 -0.83
CA LYS A 334 25.02 20.94 -0.02
C LYS A 334 26.25 20.63 -0.86
N GLY A 335 27.24 21.51 -0.86
CA GLY A 335 28.48 21.35 -1.63
C GLY A 335 28.38 21.69 -3.12
N PHE A 336 27.24 22.22 -3.58
CA PHE A 336 27.15 22.72 -4.95
C PHE A 336 27.94 24.03 -5.08
N PRO A 337 28.83 24.17 -6.08
CA PRO A 337 29.59 25.39 -6.27
C PRO A 337 28.61 26.53 -6.56
N ARG A 338 28.48 27.44 -5.60
CA ARG A 338 27.78 28.71 -5.79
C ARG A 338 28.85 29.72 -6.16
N ARG A 339 28.70 30.35 -7.33
CA ARG A 339 29.40 31.61 -7.55
C ARG A 339 28.78 32.61 -6.60
N GLU A 340 29.60 33.17 -5.72
CA GLU A 340 29.23 34.33 -4.89
C GLU A 340 28.93 35.53 -5.77
#